data_AF-A0A2G3EDJ0-F1
#
_entry.id   AF-A0A2G3EDJ0-F1
#
_cell.length_a   1.000
_cell.length_b   1.000
_cell.length_c   1.000
_cell.angle_alpha   90.00
_cell.angle_beta   90.00
_cell.angle_gamma   90.00
#
_symmetry.space_group_name_H-M   'P 1'
#
loop_
_entity.id
_entity.type
_entity.pdbx_description
1 polymer ?
#
loop_
_entity_poly.entity_id
_entity_poly.type
_entity_poly.pdbx_seq_one_letter_code
_entity_poly.pdbx_strand_id
1 'polypeptide(L)'
;MSVVFDLNRTSMWVTNNEGCGRLNYDVKDNNAVFNDAKSTNEEDSFAPQDKISYFDIKGIDVTNCNFSDFCKVAKFAKTSFSAFDYDESLLNSYKNIFEENENSNFFQYFDEERLSCANRGDMHLYYAVQKIAQVAQNMMRIYQDGFEGNLTDNGYFIKDVFTDLSCTGFYGNYRLADCCYRFGQDSYELVVEFDRDSTKEKPVVNVSIGTSLSDKMLPGRYVVDINSVDLKNATPLELFAYYAYMDSLKNDKWYQSYNQNQTFTELFLSGAFEIESLSEFTDKQVNLLEVTQKAKEILLDKLDSEKGEDINLGEIGKSYSRDLLKKWLMTYDEIIFSLGEDESQI
;
A
#
# COMPACT_ATOMS: atom_id res chain seq x y z
N MET A 1 -13.59 21.92 -11.87
CA MET A 1 -14.25 20.70 -12.37
C MET A 1 -13.32 20.11 -13.40
N SER A 2 -12.75 18.96 -13.09
CA SER A 2 -11.78 18.28 -13.95
C SER A 2 -12.39 16.95 -14.37
N VAL A 3 -12.33 16.65 -15.66
CA VAL A 3 -12.87 15.41 -16.23
C VAL A 3 -11.69 14.57 -16.67
N VAL A 4 -11.54 13.38 -16.07
CA VAL A 4 -10.50 12.41 -16.43
C VAL A 4 -11.17 11.26 -17.16
N PHE A 5 -10.75 11.03 -18.39
CA PHE A 5 -11.18 9.88 -19.20
C PHE A 5 -10.11 8.80 -19.11
N ASP A 6 -10.43 7.70 -18.41
CA ASP A 6 -9.56 6.55 -18.31
C ASP A 6 -9.81 5.60 -19.49
N LEU A 7 -8.86 5.60 -20.43
CA LEU A 7 -8.90 4.79 -21.65
C LEU A 7 -8.81 3.28 -21.37
N ASN A 8 -8.21 2.87 -20.26
CA ASN A 8 -8.03 1.45 -19.91
C ASN A 8 -9.27 0.85 -19.24
N ARG A 9 -10.14 1.69 -18.68
CA ARG A 9 -11.37 1.27 -17.97
C ARG A 9 -12.67 1.65 -18.68
N THR A 10 -12.61 2.33 -19.82
CA THR A 10 -13.78 2.89 -20.55
C THR A 10 -14.71 3.70 -19.65
N SER A 11 -14.16 4.41 -18.66
CA SER A 11 -14.94 5.13 -17.65
C SER A 11 -14.44 6.56 -17.47
N MET A 12 -15.37 7.51 -17.35
CA MET A 12 -15.11 8.94 -17.18
C MET A 12 -15.49 9.34 -15.75
N TRP A 13 -14.55 10.00 -15.07
CA TRP A 13 -14.70 10.44 -13.70
C TRP A 13 -14.66 11.96 -13.65
N VAL A 14 -15.53 12.56 -12.83
CA VAL A 14 -15.53 14.01 -12.63
C VAL A 14 -15.27 14.32 -11.18
N THR A 15 -14.32 15.23 -10.97
CA THR A 15 -13.98 15.76 -9.66
C THR A 15 -14.52 17.19 -9.53
N ASN A 16 -15.23 17.44 -8.45
CA ASN A 16 -15.51 18.80 -7.98
C ASN A 16 -14.98 18.97 -6.54
N ASN A 17 -15.02 20.20 -6.03
CA ASN A 17 -14.47 20.53 -4.71
C ASN A 17 -15.26 19.92 -3.53
N GLU A 18 -16.37 19.21 -3.79
CA GLU A 18 -17.26 18.63 -2.78
C GLU A 18 -17.31 17.09 -2.80
N GLY A 19 -16.63 16.43 -3.75
CA GLY A 19 -16.52 14.97 -3.79
C GLY A 19 -16.29 14.40 -5.19
N CYS A 20 -16.09 13.08 -5.25
CA CYS A 20 -16.00 12.31 -6.49
C CYS A 20 -17.36 11.66 -6.77
N GLY A 21 -17.91 11.86 -7.97
CA GLY A 21 -19.14 11.22 -8.44
C GLY A 21 -18.94 10.55 -9.79
N ARG A 22 -19.62 9.41 -10.01
CA ARG A 22 -19.72 8.78 -11.33
C ARG A 22 -20.74 9.56 -12.16
N LEU A 23 -20.37 10.00 -13.37
CA LEU A 23 -21.34 10.54 -14.33
C LEU A 23 -22.02 9.39 -15.08
N ASN A 24 -23.35 9.43 -15.16
CA ASN A 24 -24.14 8.51 -15.96
C ASN A 24 -24.07 8.92 -17.45
N TYR A 25 -23.21 8.27 -18.23
CA TYR A 25 -23.12 8.44 -19.68
C TYR A 25 -22.99 7.08 -20.37
N ASP A 26 -23.44 7.01 -21.62
CA ASP A 26 -23.17 5.89 -22.52
C ASP A 26 -22.18 6.34 -23.62
N VAL A 27 -21.40 5.41 -24.16
CA VAL A 27 -20.59 5.66 -25.36
C VAL A 27 -21.38 5.20 -26.59
N LYS A 28 -21.75 6.14 -27.47
CA LYS A 28 -22.36 5.85 -28.78
C LYS A 28 -21.57 6.57 -29.86
N ASP A 29 -21.17 5.83 -30.89
CA ASP A 29 -20.42 6.35 -32.04
C ASP A 29 -19.19 7.19 -31.64
N ASN A 30 -18.39 6.69 -30.69
CA ASN A 30 -17.21 7.36 -30.11
C ASN A 30 -17.48 8.74 -29.47
N ASN A 31 -18.74 9.05 -29.16
CA ASN A 31 -19.13 10.23 -28.42
C ASN A 31 -19.75 9.84 -27.07
N ALA A 32 -19.46 10.61 -26.03
CA ALA A 32 -20.17 10.49 -24.76
C ALA A 32 -21.57 11.09 -24.93
N VAL A 33 -22.61 10.25 -24.77
CA VAL A 33 -24.00 10.67 -24.80
C VAL A 33 -24.50 10.70 -23.36
N PHE A 34 -24.75 11.91 -22.86
CA PHE A 34 -25.33 12.13 -21.53
C PHE A 34 -26.83 11.82 -21.59
N ASN A 35 -27.30 10.93 -20.71
CA ASN A 35 -28.69 10.52 -20.67
C ASN A 35 -29.52 11.55 -19.87
N ASP A 36 -30.00 12.61 -20.53
CA ASP A 36 -30.82 13.67 -19.91
C ASP A 36 -32.17 13.17 -19.35
N ALA A 37 -32.58 11.94 -19.68
CA ALA A 37 -33.82 11.34 -19.20
C ALA A 37 -33.70 10.63 -17.83
N LYS A 38 -32.49 10.45 -17.29
CA LYS A 38 -32.31 10.05 -15.88
C LYS A 38 -32.11 11.30 -15.06
N SER A 39 -33.23 11.91 -14.68
CA SER A 39 -33.25 13.11 -13.84
C SER A 39 -32.35 12.94 -12.62
N THR A 40 -31.60 14.00 -12.34
CA THR A 40 -30.69 14.26 -11.21
C THR A 40 -31.34 14.22 -9.82
N ASN A 41 -32.41 13.44 -9.63
CA ASN A 41 -33.11 13.23 -8.35
C ASN A 41 -33.65 11.79 -8.21
N GLU A 42 -33.11 10.83 -8.96
CA GLU A 42 -33.16 9.44 -8.50
C GLU A 42 -32.05 9.29 -7.47
N GLU A 43 -32.39 9.35 -6.17
CA GLU A 43 -31.68 8.57 -5.16
C GLU A 43 -31.27 7.27 -5.83
N ASP A 44 -29.98 6.91 -5.79
CA ASP A 44 -29.46 5.66 -6.35
C ASP A 44 -30.48 4.55 -6.10
N SER A 45 -31.31 4.27 -7.11
CA SER A 45 -32.19 3.12 -7.10
C SER A 45 -31.26 1.97 -7.42
N PHE A 46 -30.44 1.62 -6.42
CA PHE A 46 -30.08 0.26 -6.15
C PHE A 46 -31.40 -0.51 -6.26
N ALA A 47 -31.66 -1.09 -7.44
CA ALA A 47 -32.48 -2.29 -7.51
C ALA A 47 -32.07 -3.14 -6.30
N PRO A 48 -33.00 -3.65 -5.49
CA PRO A 48 -32.69 -4.25 -4.21
C PRO A 48 -31.81 -5.47 -4.45
N GLN A 49 -30.49 -5.26 -4.50
CA GLN A 49 -29.52 -6.26 -4.12
C GLN A 49 -29.86 -6.59 -2.68
N ASP A 50 -29.89 -7.86 -2.32
CA ASP A 50 -30.14 -8.34 -0.95
C ASP A 50 -29.18 -7.64 0.03
N LYS A 51 -29.54 -6.43 0.47
CA LYS A 51 -28.77 -5.63 1.41
C LYS A 51 -29.04 -6.25 2.77
N ILE A 52 -27.98 -6.78 3.34
CA ILE A 52 -28.00 -7.28 4.71
C ILE A 52 -27.98 -6.05 5.62
N SER A 53 -28.82 -6.02 6.65
CA SER A 53 -28.83 -4.94 7.63
C SER A 53 -27.82 -5.23 8.74
N TYR A 54 -27.40 -4.19 9.47
CA TYR A 54 -26.60 -4.39 10.68
C TYR A 54 -27.35 -5.25 11.72
N PHE A 55 -28.69 -5.18 11.74
CA PHE A 55 -29.47 -5.98 12.69
C PHE A 55 -29.39 -7.48 12.42
N ASP A 56 -29.14 -7.88 11.17
CA ASP A 56 -28.96 -9.28 10.79
C ASP A 56 -27.60 -9.86 11.22
N ILE A 57 -26.63 -8.98 11.47
CA ILE A 57 -25.23 -9.38 11.73
C ILE A 57 -24.68 -8.95 13.10
N LYS A 58 -25.38 -8.09 13.85
CA LYS A 58 -24.91 -7.53 15.15
C LYS A 58 -24.58 -8.56 16.23
N GLY A 59 -25.02 -9.80 16.09
CA GLY A 59 -24.76 -10.90 17.03
C GLY A 59 -23.74 -11.92 16.53
N ILE A 60 -23.13 -11.70 15.36
CA ILE A 60 -22.18 -12.62 14.75
C ILE A 60 -20.77 -12.22 15.17
N ASP A 61 -20.13 -13.06 15.98
CA ASP A 61 -18.72 -12.95 16.34
C ASP A 61 -17.87 -13.63 15.26
N VAL A 62 -17.15 -12.84 14.46
CA VAL A 62 -16.27 -13.37 13.39
C VAL A 62 -15.07 -14.17 13.91
N THR A 63 -14.79 -14.13 15.21
CA THR A 63 -13.79 -14.99 15.86
C THR A 63 -14.38 -16.35 16.27
N ASN A 64 -15.70 -16.51 16.20
CA ASN A 64 -16.43 -17.71 16.59
C ASN A 64 -17.80 -17.79 15.87
N CYS A 65 -17.80 -17.97 14.55
CA CYS A 65 -19.01 -18.21 13.77
C CYS A 65 -18.79 -19.28 12.70
N ASN A 66 -19.87 -19.76 12.08
CA ASN A 66 -19.76 -20.66 10.92
C ASN A 66 -19.54 -19.87 9.63
N PHE A 67 -19.16 -20.57 8.55
CA PHE A 67 -18.83 -19.94 7.27
C PHE A 67 -20.00 -19.17 6.64
N SER A 68 -21.24 -19.66 6.82
CA SER A 68 -22.44 -18.98 6.33
C SER A 68 -22.65 -17.64 7.03
N ASP A 69 -22.47 -17.59 8.34
CA ASP A 69 -22.59 -16.37 9.13
C ASP A 69 -21.48 -15.38 8.81
N PHE A 70 -20.24 -15.86 8.60
CA PHE A 70 -19.17 -15.01 8.09
C PHE A 70 -19.49 -14.42 6.70
N CYS A 71 -20.05 -15.20 5.78
CA CYS A 71 -20.46 -14.70 4.46
C CYS A 71 -21.52 -13.60 4.56
N LYS A 72 -22.46 -13.70 5.51
CA LYS A 72 -23.44 -12.62 5.76
C LYS A 72 -22.74 -11.34 6.25
N VAL A 73 -21.82 -11.47 7.20
CA VAL A 73 -21.01 -10.35 7.70
C VAL A 73 -20.20 -9.71 6.57
N ALA A 74 -19.57 -10.53 5.72
CA ALA A 74 -18.76 -10.05 4.61
C ALA A 74 -19.60 -9.35 3.54
N LYS A 75 -20.80 -9.86 3.25
CA LYS A 75 -21.74 -9.21 2.32
C LYS A 75 -22.29 -7.91 2.89
N PHE A 76 -22.57 -7.85 4.19
CA PHE A 76 -22.89 -6.60 4.88
C PHE A 76 -21.76 -5.56 4.71
N ALA A 77 -20.51 -5.93 4.99
CA ALA A 77 -19.38 -5.02 4.88
C ALA A 77 -19.18 -4.51 3.43
N LYS A 78 -19.21 -5.41 2.43
CA LYS A 78 -19.10 -5.08 1.00
C LYS A 78 -20.19 -4.13 0.51
N THR A 79 -21.43 -4.33 0.97
CA THR A 79 -22.56 -3.45 0.60
C THR A 79 -22.59 -2.13 1.37
N SER A 80 -21.86 -2.07 2.49
CA SER A 80 -21.74 -0.87 3.33
C SER A 80 -20.62 0.05 2.86
N PHE A 81 -19.55 -0.47 2.24
CA PHE A 81 -18.40 0.35 1.84
C PHE A 81 -17.63 -0.19 0.62
N SER A 82 -17.29 0.70 -0.31
CA SER A 82 -16.61 0.33 -1.56
C SER A 82 -15.16 -0.14 -1.38
N ALA A 83 -14.49 0.20 -0.28
CA ALA A 83 -13.13 -0.32 -0.06
C ALA A 83 -13.13 -1.84 0.25
N PHE A 84 -14.25 -2.40 0.70
CA PHE A 84 -14.43 -3.84 0.90
C PHE A 84 -14.95 -4.55 -0.37
N ASP A 85 -14.66 -4.01 -1.56
CA ASP A 85 -15.00 -4.67 -2.82
C ASP A 85 -14.05 -5.86 -3.10
N TYR A 86 -14.26 -6.95 -2.35
CA TYR A 86 -13.59 -8.25 -2.54
C TYR A 86 -14.33 -9.11 -3.56
N ASP A 87 -13.63 -10.09 -4.13
CA ASP A 87 -14.22 -11.07 -5.04
C ASP A 87 -15.01 -12.13 -4.26
N GLU A 88 -16.32 -12.18 -4.45
CA GLU A 88 -17.19 -13.18 -3.81
C GLU A 88 -16.84 -14.61 -4.23
N SER A 89 -16.34 -14.81 -5.45
CA SER A 89 -15.90 -16.13 -5.91
C SER A 89 -14.68 -16.61 -5.14
N LEU A 90 -13.76 -15.69 -4.81
CA LEU A 90 -12.62 -15.98 -3.95
C LEU A 90 -13.09 -16.38 -2.55
N LEU A 91 -13.97 -15.59 -1.91
CA LEU A 91 -14.51 -15.95 -0.60
C LEU A 91 -15.15 -17.35 -0.62
N ASN A 92 -16.00 -17.60 -1.62
CA ASN A 92 -16.66 -18.91 -1.79
C ASN A 92 -15.69 -20.07 -2.07
N SER A 93 -14.50 -19.80 -2.61
CA SER A 93 -13.49 -20.84 -2.84
C SER A 93 -12.99 -21.46 -1.53
N TYR A 94 -13.05 -20.71 -0.42
CA TYR A 94 -12.69 -21.18 0.92
C TYR A 94 -13.77 -22.06 1.57
N LYS A 95 -14.98 -22.13 1.01
CA LYS A 95 -16.11 -22.87 1.62
C LYS A 95 -15.78 -24.31 1.98
N ASN A 96 -15.05 -25.01 1.10
CA ASN A 96 -14.73 -26.43 1.29
C ASN A 96 -13.65 -26.70 2.35
N ILE A 97 -13.04 -25.65 2.89
CA ILE A 97 -12.04 -25.73 3.97
C ILE A 97 -12.73 -25.79 5.34
N PHE A 98 -13.95 -25.26 5.44
CA PHE A 98 -14.71 -25.18 6.68
C PHE A 98 -15.88 -26.16 6.68
N GLU A 99 -16.11 -26.83 7.82
CA GLU A 99 -17.31 -27.63 7.99
C GLU A 99 -18.54 -26.71 8.14
N GLU A 100 -19.67 -27.08 7.50
CA GLU A 100 -20.84 -26.21 7.33
C GLU A 100 -21.45 -25.70 8.65
N ASN A 101 -21.30 -26.46 9.74
CA ASN A 101 -21.85 -26.12 11.06
C ASN A 101 -20.78 -25.94 12.14
N GLU A 102 -19.49 -25.94 11.76
CA GLU A 102 -18.41 -25.73 12.72
C GLU A 102 -18.10 -24.24 12.82
N ASN A 103 -17.93 -23.77 14.05
CA ASN A 103 -17.48 -22.41 14.29
C ASN A 103 -15.97 -22.32 14.09
N SER A 104 -15.54 -21.28 13.39
CA SER A 104 -14.14 -20.99 13.11
C SER A 104 -13.80 -19.55 13.48
N ASN A 105 -12.51 -19.29 13.69
CA ASN A 105 -11.97 -17.95 13.86
C ASN A 105 -11.58 -17.38 12.48
N PHE A 106 -12.53 -16.75 11.79
CA PHE A 106 -12.29 -16.20 10.45
C PHE A 106 -11.35 -15.00 10.45
N PHE A 107 -11.32 -14.24 11.54
CA PHE A 107 -10.33 -13.17 11.72
C PHE A 107 -8.91 -13.74 11.65
N GLN A 108 -8.60 -14.75 12.48
CA GLN A 108 -7.28 -15.38 12.47
C GLN A 108 -6.99 -16.09 11.15
N TYR A 109 -7.95 -16.82 10.59
CA TYR A 109 -7.74 -17.56 9.34
C TYR A 109 -7.36 -16.66 8.17
N PHE A 110 -8.12 -15.59 7.90
CA PHE A 110 -7.83 -14.72 6.77
C PHE A 110 -6.59 -13.86 6.99
N ASP A 111 -6.21 -13.59 8.26
CA ASP A 111 -4.94 -12.97 8.62
C ASP A 111 -3.74 -13.89 8.33
N GLU A 112 -3.83 -15.16 8.70
CA GLU A 112 -2.81 -16.17 8.39
C GLU A 112 -2.73 -16.44 6.88
N GLU A 113 -3.87 -16.50 6.19
CA GLU A 113 -3.92 -16.75 4.74
C GLU A 113 -3.31 -15.59 3.95
N ARG A 114 -3.58 -14.33 4.31
CA ARG A 114 -2.91 -13.20 3.64
C ARG A 114 -1.39 -13.29 3.84
N LEU A 115 -0.90 -13.56 5.05
CA LEU A 115 0.53 -13.65 5.33
C LEU A 115 1.16 -14.84 4.58
N SER A 116 0.45 -15.95 4.50
CA SER A 116 0.84 -17.12 3.69
C SER A 116 0.95 -16.78 2.20
N CYS A 117 0.08 -15.93 1.67
CA CYS A 117 0.18 -15.45 0.29
C CYS A 117 1.45 -14.61 0.07
N ALA A 118 1.70 -13.63 0.95
CA ALA A 118 2.92 -12.81 0.90
C ALA A 118 4.18 -13.69 0.94
N ASN A 119 4.24 -14.61 1.90
CA ASN A 119 5.38 -15.53 2.09
C ASN A 119 5.62 -16.52 0.94
N ARG A 120 4.62 -16.72 0.07
CA ARG A 120 4.73 -17.54 -1.15
C ARG A 120 5.03 -16.69 -2.39
N GLY A 121 5.12 -15.37 -2.25
CA GLY A 121 5.24 -14.43 -3.36
C GLY A 121 3.97 -14.26 -4.19
N ASP A 122 2.82 -14.78 -3.75
CA ASP A 122 1.54 -14.63 -4.46
C ASP A 122 0.85 -13.33 -4.04
N MET A 123 1.41 -12.21 -4.51
CA MET A 123 0.89 -10.88 -4.16
C MET A 123 -0.48 -10.60 -4.78
N HIS A 124 -0.82 -11.24 -5.89
CA HIS A 124 -2.16 -11.13 -6.48
C HIS A 124 -3.22 -11.70 -5.52
N LEU A 125 -2.99 -12.91 -5.02
CA LEU A 125 -3.87 -13.52 -4.02
C LEU A 125 -3.82 -12.76 -2.69
N TYR A 126 -2.64 -12.28 -2.26
CA TYR A 126 -2.49 -11.45 -1.08
C TYR A 126 -3.48 -10.27 -1.08
N TYR A 127 -3.49 -9.45 -2.13
CA TYR A 127 -4.37 -8.28 -2.19
C TYR A 127 -5.85 -8.64 -2.25
N ALA A 128 -6.17 -9.79 -2.85
CA ALA A 128 -7.55 -10.28 -2.89
C ALA A 128 -8.01 -10.76 -1.50
N VAL A 129 -7.16 -11.47 -0.76
CA VAL A 129 -7.42 -11.97 0.60
C VAL A 129 -7.39 -10.84 1.63
N GLN A 130 -6.50 -9.85 1.48
CA GLN A 130 -6.38 -8.70 2.38
C GLN A 130 -7.71 -7.99 2.62
N LYS A 131 -8.53 -7.82 1.57
CA LYS A 131 -9.85 -7.20 1.68
C LYS A 131 -10.79 -8.01 2.57
N ILE A 132 -10.72 -9.34 2.49
CA ILE A 132 -11.51 -10.26 3.33
C ILE A 132 -11.00 -10.25 4.78
N ALA A 133 -9.67 -10.24 4.98
CA ALA A 133 -9.06 -10.11 6.29
C ALA A 133 -9.47 -8.79 6.99
N GLN A 134 -9.50 -7.69 6.23
CA GLN A 134 -9.95 -6.39 6.74
C GLN A 134 -11.43 -6.36 7.11
N VAL A 135 -12.28 -7.04 6.33
CA VAL A 135 -13.68 -7.24 6.71
C VAL A 135 -13.76 -7.95 8.06
N ALA A 136 -13.05 -9.07 8.22
CA ALA A 136 -13.05 -9.81 9.48
C ALA A 136 -12.57 -8.94 10.65
N GLN A 137 -11.49 -8.19 10.47
CA GLN A 137 -10.95 -7.34 11.52
C GLN A 137 -11.86 -6.18 11.92
N ASN A 138 -12.44 -5.46 10.95
CA ASN A 138 -13.37 -4.36 11.22
C ASN A 138 -14.61 -4.85 11.94
N MET A 139 -15.11 -6.01 11.54
CA MET A 139 -16.31 -6.58 12.13
C MET A 139 -16.06 -7.16 13.52
N MET A 140 -14.87 -7.71 13.79
CA MET A 140 -14.43 -8.06 15.14
C MET A 140 -14.43 -6.83 16.06
N ARG A 141 -13.88 -5.69 15.59
CA ARG A 141 -13.87 -4.44 16.36
C ARG A 141 -15.28 -3.93 16.65
N ILE A 142 -16.15 -3.91 15.64
CA ILE A 142 -17.55 -3.51 15.81
C ILE A 142 -18.27 -4.42 16.83
N TYR A 143 -18.00 -5.72 16.81
CA TYR A 143 -18.59 -6.66 17.75
C TYR A 143 -18.09 -6.43 19.19
N GLN A 144 -16.78 -6.17 19.38
CA GLN A 144 -16.15 -6.00 20.69
C GLN A 144 -16.41 -4.63 21.32
N ASP A 145 -16.19 -3.57 20.55
CA ASP A 145 -16.23 -2.18 21.04
C ASP A 145 -17.63 -1.57 20.89
N GLY A 146 -18.52 -2.24 20.15
CA GLY A 146 -19.77 -1.67 19.71
C GLY A 146 -19.57 -0.72 18.53
N PHE A 147 -20.70 -0.26 17.99
CA PHE A 147 -20.72 0.66 16.86
C PHE A 147 -21.25 2.04 17.29
N GLU A 148 -20.43 3.08 17.11
CA GLU A 148 -20.81 4.48 17.35
C GLU A 148 -21.19 5.19 16.04
N GLY A 149 -22.37 4.88 15.47
CA GLY A 149 -22.87 5.66 14.36
C GLY A 149 -24.38 5.57 14.17
N ASN A 150 -24.88 6.41 13.26
CA ASN A 150 -26.31 6.54 13.04
C ASN A 150 -26.78 5.49 12.02
N LEU A 151 -27.69 4.62 12.45
CA LEU A 151 -28.39 3.67 11.60
C LEU A 151 -29.78 4.23 11.23
N THR A 152 -30.26 3.87 10.04
CA THR A 152 -31.66 4.00 9.67
C THR A 152 -32.51 3.03 10.51
N ASP A 153 -33.83 3.24 10.54
CA ASP A 153 -34.77 2.33 11.21
C ASP A 153 -34.70 0.89 10.67
N ASN A 154 -34.20 0.72 9.45
CA ASN A 154 -33.99 -0.57 8.79
C ASN A 154 -32.57 -1.13 8.99
N GLY A 155 -31.75 -0.54 9.86
CA GLY A 155 -30.45 -1.07 10.25
C GLY A 155 -29.31 -0.81 9.26
N TYR A 156 -29.44 0.17 8.36
CA TYR A 156 -28.39 0.58 7.43
C TYR A 156 -27.66 1.84 7.90
N PHE A 157 -26.37 1.97 7.63
CA PHE A 157 -25.61 3.18 7.96
C PHE A 157 -26.14 4.41 7.22
N ILE A 158 -26.41 5.49 7.96
CA ILE A 158 -26.83 6.80 7.41
C ILE A 158 -25.65 7.55 6.80
N LYS A 159 -24.45 7.31 7.31
CA LYS A 159 -23.19 7.84 6.80
C LYS A 159 -22.15 6.74 6.83
N ASP A 160 -21.15 6.88 5.98
CA ASP A 160 -20.01 6.00 6.00
C ASP A 160 -19.32 6.02 7.35
N VAL A 161 -19.06 4.83 7.87
CA VAL A 161 -18.46 4.63 9.19
C VAL A 161 -17.09 4.02 9.12
N PHE A 162 -16.70 3.55 7.93
CA PHE A 162 -15.36 3.09 7.66
C PHE A 162 -14.64 4.19 6.89
N THR A 163 -13.62 4.81 7.48
CA THR A 163 -12.80 5.76 6.74
C THR A 163 -11.87 5.01 5.78
N ASP A 164 -11.49 5.62 4.65
CA ASP A 164 -10.54 5.02 3.68
C ASP A 164 -9.22 4.56 4.34
N LEU A 165 -8.85 5.22 5.44
CA LEU A 165 -7.67 4.91 6.26
C LEU A 165 -7.80 3.60 7.05
N SER A 166 -9.00 3.25 7.54
CA SER A 166 -9.23 1.93 8.17
C SER A 166 -9.24 0.80 7.14
N CYS A 167 -9.58 1.05 5.89
CA CYS A 167 -9.91 -0.03 4.97
C CYS A 167 -8.79 -0.47 4.03
N THR A 168 -7.60 0.13 4.10
CA THR A 168 -6.56 -0.09 3.08
C THR A 168 -5.23 -0.59 3.59
N GLY A 169 -5.07 -0.93 4.86
CA GLY A 169 -3.92 -1.74 5.24
C GLY A 169 -3.94 -2.36 6.62
N PHE A 170 -2.74 -2.75 7.03
CA PHE A 170 -2.40 -3.46 8.25
C PHE A 170 -2.86 -2.70 9.50
N TYR A 171 -3.48 -3.41 10.43
CA TYR A 171 -3.91 -2.82 11.69
C TYR A 171 -2.84 -3.06 12.75
N GLY A 172 -2.05 -2.03 12.99
CA GLY A 172 -0.95 -2.05 13.96
C GLY A 172 0.36 -2.32 13.24
N ASN A 173 1.10 -1.24 13.02
CA ASN A 173 2.36 -1.28 12.30
C ASN A 173 3.45 -0.65 13.14
N TYR A 174 4.67 -1.12 12.94
CA TYR A 174 5.84 -0.37 13.38
C TYR A 174 6.29 0.50 12.22
N ARG A 175 6.17 1.83 12.37
CA ARG A 175 6.71 2.78 11.38
C ARG A 175 8.23 2.61 11.35
N LEU A 176 8.72 2.04 10.26
CA LEU A 176 10.14 1.79 10.06
C LEU A 176 10.85 3.07 9.66
N ALA A 177 10.29 3.77 8.68
CA ALA A 177 10.86 4.99 8.12
C ALA A 177 9.80 5.89 7.49
N ASP A 178 10.15 7.16 7.32
CA ASP A 178 9.52 8.04 6.35
C ASP A 178 10.59 8.88 5.63
N CYS A 179 10.25 9.35 4.44
CA CYS A 179 11.08 10.32 3.74
C CYS A 179 10.26 11.08 2.71
N CYS A 180 10.68 12.29 2.37
CA CYS A 180 10.13 13.03 1.25
C CYS A 180 11.09 12.97 0.07
N TYR A 181 10.64 12.40 -1.05
CA TYR A 181 11.38 12.38 -2.31
C TYR A 181 10.70 13.27 -3.34
N ARG A 182 11.51 13.89 -4.19
CA ARG A 182 11.02 14.70 -5.31
C ARG A 182 11.20 13.90 -6.59
N PHE A 183 10.11 13.70 -7.33
CA PHE A 183 10.13 13.09 -8.65
C PHE A 183 9.70 14.19 -9.65
N GLY A 184 10.65 14.66 -10.46
CA GLY A 184 10.41 15.79 -11.36
C GLY A 184 10.08 17.08 -10.59
N GLN A 185 8.86 17.59 -10.78
CA GLN A 185 8.37 18.81 -10.12
C GLN A 185 7.56 18.53 -8.85
N ASP A 186 7.19 17.28 -8.61
CA ASP A 186 6.31 16.90 -7.51
C ASP A 186 7.08 16.28 -6.35
N SER A 187 6.60 16.54 -5.13
CA SER A 187 7.17 15.99 -3.91
C SER A 187 6.18 15.04 -3.25
N TYR A 188 6.69 13.88 -2.85
CA TYR A 188 5.90 12.80 -2.27
C TYR A 188 6.47 12.44 -0.91
N GLU A 189 5.58 12.25 0.07
CA GLU A 189 5.92 11.68 1.36
C GLU A 189 5.73 10.16 1.26
N LEU A 190 6.77 9.40 1.57
CA LEU A 190 6.73 7.96 1.62
C LEU A 190 6.84 7.50 3.06
N VAL A 191 6.00 6.55 3.45
CA VAL A 191 5.99 5.97 4.79
C VAL A 191 6.12 4.46 4.68
N VAL A 192 7.12 3.90 5.35
CA VAL A 192 7.31 2.44 5.46
C VAL A 192 6.86 1.94 6.82
N GLU A 193 6.08 0.89 6.79
CA GLU A 193 5.46 0.29 7.96
C GLU A 193 5.68 -1.23 7.94
N PHE A 194 6.24 -1.78 9.01
CA PHE A 194 6.35 -3.22 9.22
C PHE A 194 5.02 -3.78 9.69
N ASP A 195 4.56 -4.87 9.06
CA ASP A 195 3.39 -5.62 9.50
C ASP A 195 3.71 -6.32 10.83
N ARG A 196 3.04 -5.92 11.92
CA ARG A 196 3.25 -6.50 13.25
C ARG A 196 3.04 -8.02 13.31
N ASP A 197 2.23 -8.56 12.41
CA ASP A 197 1.85 -9.97 12.39
C ASP A 197 2.82 -10.78 11.50
N SER A 198 3.76 -10.10 10.81
CA SER A 198 4.90 -10.72 10.13
C SER A 198 6.08 -10.98 11.08
N THR A 199 7.08 -11.76 10.63
CA THR A 199 8.25 -12.12 11.47
C THR A 199 9.55 -11.54 10.92
N LYS A 200 10.61 -11.54 11.73
CA LYS A 200 11.93 -11.06 11.28
C LYS A 200 12.52 -11.92 10.15
N GLU A 201 12.18 -13.20 10.15
CA GLU A 201 12.62 -14.18 9.16
C GLU A 201 11.79 -14.13 7.89
N LYS A 202 10.59 -13.54 7.94
CA LYS A 202 9.65 -13.36 6.82
C LYS A 202 9.00 -11.99 6.90
N PRO A 203 9.77 -10.92 6.62
CA PRO A 203 9.36 -9.57 6.87
C PRO A 203 8.42 -9.09 5.77
N VAL A 204 7.23 -8.63 6.16
CA VAL A 204 6.31 -7.96 5.23
C VAL A 204 6.23 -6.49 5.62
N VAL A 205 6.45 -5.62 4.64
CA VAL A 205 6.35 -4.17 4.84
C VAL A 205 5.35 -3.55 3.88
N ASN A 206 4.82 -2.42 4.30
CA ASN A 206 3.92 -1.58 3.56
C ASN A 206 4.61 -0.27 3.22
N VAL A 207 4.48 0.18 1.97
CA VAL A 207 4.84 1.54 1.57
C VAL A 207 3.58 2.31 1.22
N SER A 208 3.34 3.39 1.94
CA SER A 208 2.29 4.37 1.64
C SER A 208 2.91 5.60 1.00
N ILE A 209 2.28 6.14 -0.04
CA ILE A 209 2.76 7.33 -0.76
C ILE A 209 1.70 8.42 -0.64
N GLY A 210 2.07 9.56 -0.09
CA GLY A 210 1.27 10.78 -0.01
C GLY A 210 1.86 11.92 -0.82
N THR A 211 1.06 12.94 -1.08
CA THR A 211 1.56 14.19 -1.69
C THR A 211 1.95 15.16 -0.59
N SER A 212 3.11 15.79 -0.65
CA SER A 212 3.57 16.68 0.45
C SER A 212 2.72 17.96 0.61
N LEU A 213 1.78 18.21 -0.31
CA LEU A 213 0.90 19.38 -0.36
C LEU A 213 -0.53 19.07 0.13
N SER A 214 -0.86 17.81 0.42
CA SER A 214 -2.14 17.44 1.01
C SER A 214 -1.99 16.27 1.97
N ASP A 215 -2.69 16.28 3.10
CA ASP A 215 -2.78 15.11 4.02
C ASP A 215 -3.46 13.88 3.36
N LYS A 216 -3.73 13.94 2.05
CA LYS A 216 -4.27 12.84 1.27
C LYS A 216 -3.12 11.97 0.78
N MET A 217 -3.01 10.80 1.41
CA MET A 217 -2.32 9.64 0.85
C MET A 217 -2.94 9.31 -0.52
N LEU A 218 -2.09 9.05 -1.51
CA LEU A 218 -2.56 8.53 -2.79
C LEU A 218 -3.19 7.14 -2.54
N PRO A 219 -4.32 6.83 -3.20
CA PRO A 219 -4.94 5.52 -3.06
C PRO A 219 -4.01 4.45 -3.64
N GLY A 220 -3.41 3.66 -2.75
CA GLY A 220 -2.49 2.58 -3.09
C GLY A 220 -1.52 2.33 -1.95
N ARG A 221 -1.53 1.10 -1.42
CA ARG A 221 -0.56 0.62 -0.45
C ARG A 221 0.27 -0.46 -1.14
N TYR A 222 1.59 -0.29 -1.16
CA TYR A 222 2.50 -1.23 -1.82
C TYR A 222 3.04 -2.17 -0.76
N VAL A 223 2.56 -3.41 -0.77
CA VAL A 223 3.04 -4.46 0.12
C VAL A 223 4.24 -5.14 -0.53
N VAL A 224 5.32 -5.24 0.24
CA VAL A 224 6.60 -5.82 -0.18
C VAL A 224 6.96 -6.93 0.82
N ASP A 225 7.04 -8.17 0.33
CA ASP A 225 7.74 -9.24 1.04
C ASP A 225 9.24 -9.03 0.82
N ILE A 226 9.94 -8.67 1.90
CA ILE A 226 11.36 -8.30 1.84
C ILE A 226 12.23 -9.44 1.32
N ASN A 227 11.87 -10.70 1.60
CA ASN A 227 12.67 -11.86 1.17
C ASN A 227 12.49 -12.17 -0.32
N SER A 228 11.40 -11.70 -0.92
CA SER A 228 11.07 -11.94 -2.33
C SER A 228 11.62 -10.85 -3.25
N VAL A 229 12.26 -9.81 -2.72
CA VAL A 229 12.85 -8.73 -3.53
C VAL A 229 14.06 -9.27 -4.31
N ASP A 230 13.92 -9.34 -5.62
CA ASP A 230 15.04 -9.66 -6.52
C ASP A 230 15.91 -8.41 -6.72
N LEU A 231 17.03 -8.32 -5.99
CA LEU A 231 17.93 -7.16 -6.03
C LEU A 231 18.54 -6.90 -7.42
N LYS A 232 18.45 -7.83 -8.38
CA LYS A 232 18.88 -7.61 -9.78
C LYS A 232 17.77 -7.04 -10.67
N ASN A 233 16.51 -7.16 -10.23
CA ASN A 233 15.33 -6.71 -10.96
C ASN A 233 14.25 -6.29 -9.94
N ALA A 234 14.55 -5.21 -9.21
CA ALA A 234 13.66 -4.60 -8.24
C ALA A 234 13.30 -3.18 -8.67
N THR A 235 12.15 -2.70 -8.23
CA THR A 235 11.75 -1.31 -8.35
C THR A 235 12.41 -0.45 -7.28
N PRO A 236 12.59 0.87 -7.51
CA PRO A 236 13.01 1.80 -6.48
C PRO A 236 12.12 1.75 -5.23
N LEU A 237 10.82 1.50 -5.38
CA LEU A 237 9.91 1.29 -4.26
C LEU A 237 10.26 0.05 -3.42
N GLU A 238 10.52 -1.09 -4.07
CA GLU A 238 10.92 -2.32 -3.38
C GLU A 238 12.28 -2.16 -2.69
N LEU A 239 13.22 -1.46 -3.33
CA LEU A 239 14.52 -1.13 -2.71
C LEU A 239 14.37 -0.15 -1.54
N PHE A 240 13.43 0.81 -1.62
CA PHE A 240 13.10 1.68 -0.50
C PHE A 240 12.54 0.89 0.69
N ALA A 241 11.60 -0.02 0.43
CA ALA A 241 11.06 -0.94 1.42
C ALA A 241 12.14 -1.84 2.05
N TYR A 242 12.97 -2.47 1.21
CA TYR A 242 14.07 -3.33 1.60
C TYR A 242 15.05 -2.60 2.53
N TYR A 243 15.55 -1.44 2.14
CA TYR A 243 16.50 -0.70 2.96
C TYR A 243 15.88 -0.10 4.21
N ALA A 244 14.61 0.31 4.19
CA ALA A 244 13.93 0.73 5.41
C ALA A 244 13.92 -0.39 6.46
N TYR A 245 13.67 -1.64 6.04
CA TYR A 245 13.76 -2.79 6.92
C TYR A 245 15.21 -3.08 7.35
N MET A 246 16.15 -3.16 6.42
CA MET A 246 17.56 -3.49 6.73
C MET A 246 18.23 -2.45 7.64
N ASP A 247 17.97 -1.16 7.42
CA ASP A 247 18.47 -0.09 8.28
C ASP A 247 17.83 -0.15 9.67
N SER A 248 16.56 -0.53 9.76
CA SER A 248 15.91 -0.71 11.05
C SER A 248 16.60 -1.78 11.90
N LEU A 249 17.06 -2.88 11.29
CA LEU A 249 17.74 -3.97 12.00
C LEU A 249 19.06 -3.57 12.66
N LYS A 250 19.67 -2.44 12.26
CA LYS A 250 20.87 -1.88 12.90
C LYS A 250 20.60 -1.35 14.30
N ASN A 251 19.34 -1.25 14.71
CA ASN A 251 18.89 -0.81 16.02
C ASN A 251 18.20 -1.95 16.78
N ASP A 252 18.74 -2.32 17.95
CA ASP A 252 18.17 -3.40 18.78
C ASP A 252 16.71 -3.16 19.21
N LYS A 253 16.24 -1.91 19.17
CA LYS A 253 14.87 -1.50 19.52
C LYS A 253 14.03 -1.03 18.33
N TRP A 254 14.33 -1.51 17.12
CA TRP A 254 13.72 -1.03 15.87
C TRP A 254 12.18 -1.04 15.83
N TYR A 255 11.53 -1.95 16.55
CA TYR A 255 10.07 -2.01 16.70
C TYR A 255 9.50 -0.88 17.58
N GLN A 256 10.35 -0.08 18.24
CA GLN A 256 9.98 1.06 19.09
C GLN A 256 10.66 2.37 18.66
N SER A 257 11.56 2.33 17.69
CA SER A 257 12.30 3.49 17.21
C SER A 257 11.95 3.78 15.75
N TYR A 258 11.60 5.03 15.51
CA TYR A 258 11.59 5.58 14.17
C TYR A 258 13.04 5.63 13.66
N ASN A 259 13.31 5.01 12.52
CA ASN A 259 14.62 5.05 11.88
C ASN A 259 14.50 5.81 10.56
N GLN A 260 15.48 6.66 10.26
CA GLN A 260 15.57 7.23 8.92
C GLN A 260 16.10 6.15 7.98
N ASN A 261 15.44 5.95 6.83
CA ASN A 261 15.92 5.05 5.78
C ASN A 261 17.15 5.68 5.10
N GLN A 262 18.29 5.54 5.77
CA GLN A 262 19.50 6.26 5.44
C GLN A 262 20.07 5.71 4.14
N THR A 263 20.25 4.39 4.02
CA THR A 263 20.92 3.79 2.87
C THR A 263 20.20 4.05 1.55
N PHE A 264 18.88 3.90 1.49
CA PHE A 264 18.14 4.26 0.26
C PHE A 264 18.24 5.75 -0.04
N THR A 265 18.14 6.61 0.98
CA THR A 265 18.23 8.07 0.81
C THR A 265 19.59 8.48 0.25
N GLU A 266 20.68 7.86 0.70
CA GLU A 266 22.03 8.08 0.18
C GLU A 266 22.10 7.73 -1.32
N LEU A 267 21.63 6.54 -1.69
CA LEU A 267 21.58 6.09 -3.08
C LEU A 267 20.68 6.98 -3.95
N PHE A 268 19.52 7.38 -3.44
CA PHE A 268 18.58 8.25 -4.15
C PHE A 268 19.20 9.62 -4.45
N LEU A 269 19.77 10.26 -3.42
CA LEU A 269 20.39 11.59 -3.53
C LEU A 269 21.67 11.62 -4.36
N SER A 270 22.29 10.46 -4.61
CA SER A 270 23.41 10.36 -5.56
C SER A 270 22.98 10.64 -7.00
N GLY A 271 21.67 10.55 -7.31
CA GLY A 271 21.13 10.66 -8.67
C GLY A 271 21.27 9.39 -9.52
N ALA A 272 21.79 8.30 -8.98
CA ALA A 272 22.06 7.07 -9.75
C ALA A 272 20.80 6.39 -10.32
N PHE A 273 19.66 6.51 -9.64
CA PHE A 273 18.41 5.87 -10.07
C PHE A 273 17.80 6.47 -11.34
N GLU A 274 18.08 7.74 -11.65
CA GLU A 274 17.49 8.48 -12.78
C GLU A 274 15.97 8.32 -12.86
N ILE A 275 15.27 8.80 -11.83
CA ILE A 275 13.81 8.73 -11.70
C ILE A 275 13.25 10.14 -11.89
N GLU A 276 12.38 10.32 -12.87
CA GLU A 276 11.73 11.59 -13.16
C GLU A 276 10.25 11.63 -12.75
N SER A 277 9.65 10.48 -12.45
CA SER A 277 8.22 10.36 -12.15
C SER A 277 7.89 9.32 -11.09
N LEU A 278 6.71 9.43 -10.49
CA LEU A 278 6.20 8.44 -9.55
C LEU A 278 6.04 7.06 -10.21
N SER A 279 5.60 6.98 -11.47
CA SER A 279 5.47 5.70 -12.20
C SER A 279 6.82 5.03 -12.40
N GLU A 280 7.89 5.79 -12.65
CA GLU A 280 9.23 5.21 -12.71
C GLU A 280 9.68 4.71 -11.34
N PHE A 281 9.35 5.40 -10.26
CA PHE A 281 9.65 4.93 -8.91
C PHE A 281 8.95 3.59 -8.58
N THR A 282 7.73 3.39 -9.08
CA THR A 282 6.93 2.19 -8.78
C THR A 282 7.11 1.04 -9.78
N ASP A 283 7.50 1.34 -11.02
CA ASP A 283 7.42 0.35 -12.12
C ASP A 283 8.79 0.09 -12.80
N LYS A 284 9.73 1.03 -12.75
CA LYS A 284 11.04 0.89 -13.41
C LYS A 284 11.85 -0.16 -12.65
N GLN A 285 12.25 -1.22 -13.35
CA GLN A 285 13.15 -2.22 -12.80
C GLN A 285 14.59 -1.72 -12.86
N VAL A 286 15.33 -1.92 -11.77
CA VAL A 286 16.74 -1.58 -11.65
C VAL A 286 17.52 -2.74 -11.04
N ASN A 287 18.81 -2.81 -11.35
CA ASN A 287 19.76 -3.69 -10.70
C ASN A 287 20.47 -2.90 -9.59
N LEU A 288 20.33 -3.34 -8.33
CA LEU A 288 20.90 -2.64 -7.18
C LEU A 288 22.42 -2.51 -7.25
N LEU A 289 23.12 -3.53 -7.77
CA LEU A 289 24.57 -3.50 -7.94
C LEU A 289 24.98 -2.40 -8.91
N GLU A 290 24.31 -2.30 -10.07
CA GLU A 290 24.58 -1.28 -11.08
C GLU A 290 24.26 0.13 -10.54
N VAL A 291 23.14 0.29 -9.85
CA VAL A 291 22.76 1.57 -9.21
C VAL A 291 23.81 1.99 -8.19
N THR A 292 24.30 1.06 -7.37
CA THR A 292 25.29 1.39 -6.32
C THR A 292 26.67 1.68 -6.91
N GLN A 293 27.09 0.96 -7.95
CA GLN A 293 28.33 1.26 -8.69
C GLN A 293 28.27 2.66 -9.31
N LYS A 294 27.15 2.98 -9.97
CA LYS A 294 26.93 4.31 -10.56
C LYS A 294 26.89 5.42 -9.50
N ALA A 295 26.22 5.19 -8.38
CA ALA A 295 26.20 6.13 -7.25
C ALA A 295 27.62 6.43 -6.73
N LYS A 296 28.45 5.39 -6.64
CA LYS A 296 29.85 5.52 -6.24
C LYS A 296 30.67 6.34 -7.23
N GLU A 297 30.53 6.08 -8.53
CA GLU A 297 31.21 6.82 -9.60
C GLU A 297 30.85 8.31 -9.57
N ILE A 298 29.54 8.63 -9.52
CA ILE A 298 29.05 10.01 -9.43
C ILE A 298 29.67 10.73 -8.23
N LEU A 299 29.73 10.05 -7.08
CA LEU A 299 30.21 10.64 -5.85
C LEU A 299 31.74 10.88 -5.87
N LEU A 300 32.51 9.96 -6.45
CA LEU A 300 33.96 10.13 -6.64
C LEU A 300 34.25 11.31 -7.57
N ASP A 301 33.55 11.41 -8.70
CA ASP A 301 33.70 12.52 -9.64
C ASP A 301 33.39 13.88 -8.98
N LYS A 302 32.38 13.92 -8.11
CA LYS A 302 32.02 15.11 -7.32
C LYS A 302 33.09 15.47 -6.30
N LEU A 303 33.61 14.49 -5.57
CA LEU A 303 34.68 14.70 -4.60
C LEU A 303 35.97 15.21 -5.26
N ASP A 304 36.29 14.74 -6.46
CA ASP A 304 37.50 15.15 -7.18
C ASP A 304 37.36 16.54 -7.83
N SER A 305 36.18 16.86 -8.35
CA SER A 305 35.93 18.12 -9.06
C SER A 305 35.66 19.31 -8.14
N GLU A 306 35.00 19.11 -6.99
CA GLU A 306 34.67 20.17 -6.04
C GLU A 306 35.70 20.19 -4.90
N LYS A 307 36.35 21.34 -4.64
CA LYS A 307 37.40 21.48 -3.61
C LYS A 307 36.90 22.06 -2.28
N GLY A 308 35.61 22.39 -2.17
CA GLY A 308 35.00 22.89 -0.96
C GLY A 308 34.83 21.82 0.12
N GLU A 309 34.68 22.25 1.37
CA GLU A 309 34.33 21.36 2.50
C GLU A 309 32.91 20.79 2.36
N ASP A 310 32.06 21.54 1.67
CA ASP A 310 30.66 21.23 1.37
C ASP A 310 30.51 21.03 -0.14
N ILE A 311 29.92 19.90 -0.54
CA ILE A 311 29.72 19.47 -1.92
C ILE A 311 28.23 19.46 -2.24
N ASN A 312 27.86 19.97 -3.42
CA ASN A 312 26.48 20.02 -3.87
C ASN A 312 26.18 18.89 -4.85
N LEU A 313 25.28 17.97 -4.47
CA LEU A 313 24.86 16.84 -5.30
C LEU A 313 23.74 17.20 -6.30
N GLY A 314 23.27 18.45 -6.36
CA GLY A 314 22.25 18.91 -7.31
C GLY A 314 20.82 18.56 -6.91
N GLU A 315 20.63 17.49 -6.16
CA GLU A 315 19.36 17.12 -5.52
C GLU A 315 19.08 18.07 -4.33
N ILE A 316 18.02 18.89 -4.46
CA ILE A 316 17.43 19.67 -3.35
C ILE A 316 18.29 20.85 -2.83
N GLY A 317 19.39 21.21 -3.52
CA GLY A 317 20.21 22.37 -3.13
C GLY A 317 20.83 22.24 -1.73
N LYS A 318 20.88 21.01 -1.19
CA LYS A 318 21.59 20.68 0.04
C LYS A 318 23.06 20.45 -0.28
N SER A 319 23.92 21.05 0.52
CA SER A 319 25.34 20.75 0.51
C SER A 319 25.65 19.74 1.60
N TYR A 320 26.55 18.81 1.29
CA TYR A 320 26.95 17.73 2.17
C TYR A 320 28.44 17.83 2.45
N SER A 321 28.83 17.63 3.71
CA SER A 321 30.25 17.68 4.05
C SER A 321 31.00 16.52 3.38
N ARG A 322 32.25 16.77 2.97
CA ARG A 322 33.10 15.72 2.39
C ARG A 322 33.22 14.48 3.26
N ASP A 323 33.26 14.66 4.58
CA ASP A 323 33.38 13.54 5.53
C ASP A 323 32.11 12.70 5.59
N LEU A 324 30.93 13.30 5.42
CA LEU A 324 29.68 12.55 5.28
C LEU A 324 29.67 11.75 3.97
N LEU A 325 30.09 12.37 2.87
CA LEU A 325 30.14 11.69 1.56
C LEU A 325 31.14 10.53 1.52
N LYS A 326 32.26 10.64 2.24
CA LYS A 326 33.17 9.49 2.44
C LYS A 326 32.51 8.33 3.18
N LYS A 327 31.62 8.60 4.14
CA LYS A 327 30.84 7.54 4.80
C LYS A 327 29.89 6.86 3.83
N TRP A 328 29.25 7.62 2.93
CA TRP A 328 28.39 7.04 1.89
C TRP A 328 29.18 6.12 0.96
N LEU A 329 30.40 6.51 0.56
CA LEU A 329 31.29 5.64 -0.21
C LEU A 329 31.58 4.30 0.50
N MET A 330 31.77 4.33 1.81
CA MET A 330 31.96 3.09 2.59
C MET A 330 30.69 2.24 2.58
N THR A 331 29.51 2.83 2.75
CA THR A 331 28.22 2.12 2.60
C THR A 331 28.10 1.46 1.23
N TYR A 332 28.49 2.16 0.15
CA TYR A 332 28.42 1.63 -1.21
C TYR A 332 29.40 0.47 -1.42
N ASP A 333 30.60 0.56 -0.87
CA ASP A 333 31.58 -0.54 -0.91
C ASP A 333 31.07 -1.79 -0.19
N GLU A 334 30.42 -1.64 0.96
CA GLU A 334 29.80 -2.74 1.71
C GLU A 334 28.68 -3.40 0.90
N ILE A 335 27.80 -2.61 0.26
CA ILE A 335 26.72 -3.13 -0.58
C ILE A 335 27.30 -3.89 -1.78
N ILE A 336 28.23 -3.27 -2.53
CA ILE A 336 28.86 -3.89 -3.71
C ILE A 336 29.55 -5.19 -3.33
N PHE A 337 30.28 -5.20 -2.21
CA PHE A 337 30.95 -6.39 -1.71
C PHE A 337 29.94 -7.50 -1.40
N SER A 338 28.88 -7.20 -0.65
CA SER A 338 27.86 -8.18 -0.28
C SER A 338 27.16 -8.80 -1.50
N LEU A 339 26.86 -8.00 -2.53
CA LEU A 339 26.21 -8.47 -3.76
C LEU A 339 27.19 -9.19 -4.70
N GLY A 340 28.48 -8.86 -4.65
CA GLY A 340 29.51 -9.46 -5.49
C GLY A 340 29.97 -10.85 -5.03
N GLU A 341 29.90 -11.15 -3.72
CA GLU A 341 30.19 -12.50 -3.22
C GLU A 341 29.14 -13.53 -3.67
N ASP A 342 27.88 -13.14 -3.81
CA ASP A 342 26.78 -14.02 -4.27
C ASP A 342 26.93 -14.49 -5.72
N GLU A 343 27.64 -13.76 -6.59
CA GLU A 343 27.93 -14.21 -7.96
C GLU A 343 29.03 -15.27 -8.02
N SER A 344 29.83 -15.43 -6.96
CA SER A 344 30.91 -16.41 -6.90
C SER A 344 30.48 -17.79 -6.41
N GLN A 345 29.20 -17.96 -6.06
CA GLN A 345 28.61 -19.22 -5.56
C GLN A 345 27.65 -19.92 -6.56
N ILE A 346 27.59 -19.47 -7.83
CA ILE A 346 26.84 -20.12 -8.93
C ILE A 346 27.75 -21.02 -9.76
#